data_AF-K9UFH9-F1
#
_entry.id   AF-K9UFH9-F1
#
_cell.length_a   1.000
_cell.length_b   1.000
_cell.length_c   1.000
_cell.angle_alpha   90.00
_cell.angle_beta   90.00
_cell.angle_gamma   90.00
#
_symmetry.space_group_name_H-M   'P 1'
#
loop_
_entity.id
_entity.type
_entity.pdbx_description
1 polymer ?
#
loop_
_entity_poly.entity_id
_entity_poly.type
_entity_poly.pdbx_seq_one_letter_code
_entity_poly.pdbx_strand_id
1 'polypeptide(L)'
;MPSLINLESQRDRLVEEIMELAESTSAEEIAGATDSDGADELIVKFNELEAAIADKVDAIVATIAAQKGDIAYLKSRRDEFNRAIDLKIKALEKFENYLKLIIAERPNAQLKGKDATIKIVKNGGVQPIWLNPDIEERNFPPDLVAITTTYKVDRQAVLKKLAESGEDNLVVDGEQIACLQPRGTHLRIG
;
A
#
# COMPACT_ATOMS: atom_id res chain seq x y z
N MET A 1 -14.13 -26.88 -8.62
CA MET A 1 -13.42 -26.80 -7.34
C MET A 1 -14.45 -26.63 -6.23
N PRO A 2 -14.39 -27.40 -5.14
CA PRO A 2 -15.22 -27.17 -3.97
C PRO A 2 -14.93 -25.78 -3.39
N SER A 3 -15.95 -25.09 -2.85
CA SER A 3 -15.77 -23.79 -2.21
C SER A 3 -15.07 -23.96 -0.85
N LEU A 4 -14.38 -22.92 -0.37
CA LEU A 4 -13.73 -22.94 0.96
C LEU A 4 -14.72 -23.27 2.09
N ILE A 5 -15.98 -22.84 1.94
CA ILE A 5 -17.08 -23.11 2.87
C ILE A 5 -17.42 -24.61 2.90
N ASN A 6 -17.40 -25.28 1.73
CA ASN A 6 -17.67 -26.71 1.66
C ASN A 6 -16.53 -27.52 2.33
N LEU A 7 -15.28 -27.08 2.19
CA LEU A 7 -14.13 -27.71 2.82
C LEU A 7 -14.10 -27.50 4.35
N GLU A 8 -14.64 -26.37 4.85
CA GLU A 8 -14.83 -26.15 6.29
C GLU A 8 -15.83 -27.11 6.91
N SER A 9 -16.99 -27.25 6.28
CA SER A 9 -18.02 -28.17 6.74
C SER A 9 -17.55 -29.64 6.74
N GLN A 10 -16.68 -30.02 5.79
CA GLN A 10 -16.10 -31.36 5.74
C GLN A 10 -15.08 -31.60 6.87
N ARG A 11 -14.21 -30.63 7.14
CA ARG A 11 -13.27 -30.69 8.27
C ARG A 11 -14.00 -30.80 9.60
N ASP A 12 -15.00 -29.95 9.83
CA ASP A 12 -15.72 -29.88 11.11
C ASP A 12 -16.45 -31.19 11.40
N ARG A 13 -17.06 -31.79 10.37
CA ARG A 13 -17.64 -33.12 10.45
C ARG A 13 -16.62 -34.21 10.79
N LEU A 14 -15.45 -34.21 10.15
CA LEU A 14 -14.39 -35.20 10.44
C LEU A 14 -13.86 -35.06 11.88
N VAL A 15 -13.80 -33.84 12.41
CA VAL A 15 -13.39 -33.60 13.80
C VAL A 15 -14.43 -34.16 14.78
N GLU A 16 -15.72 -33.96 14.52
CA GLU A 16 -16.80 -34.56 15.33
C GLU A 16 -16.75 -36.10 15.27
N GLU A 17 -16.59 -36.69 14.08
CA GLU A 17 -16.46 -38.15 13.92
C GLU A 17 -15.24 -38.71 14.69
N ILE A 18 -14.09 -38.02 14.68
CA ILE A 18 -12.89 -38.40 15.44
C ILE A 18 -13.14 -38.32 16.95
N MET A 19 -13.82 -37.27 17.43
CA MET A 19 -14.14 -37.12 18.85
C MET A 19 -15.09 -38.22 19.33
N GLU A 20 -16.13 -38.53 18.57
CA GLU A 20 -17.06 -39.61 18.89
C GLU A 20 -16.33 -40.97 18.95
N LEU A 21 -15.45 -41.26 17.98
CA LEU A 21 -14.64 -42.48 17.95
C LEU A 21 -13.67 -42.56 19.14
N ALA A 22 -13.03 -41.43 19.49
CA ALA A 22 -12.09 -41.36 20.62
C ALA A 22 -12.79 -41.53 21.97
N GLU A 23 -14.03 -41.07 22.11
CA GLU A 23 -14.85 -41.25 23.32
C GLU A 23 -15.44 -42.67 23.42
N SER A 24 -15.75 -43.30 22.29
CA SER A 24 -16.29 -44.67 22.26
C SER A 24 -15.24 -45.77 22.40
N THR A 25 -13.97 -45.47 22.10
CA THR A 25 -12.86 -46.43 22.21
C THR A 25 -12.40 -46.50 23.66
N SER A 26 -12.52 -47.66 24.32
CA SER A 26 -12.17 -47.79 25.72
C SER A 26 -10.64 -47.80 25.96
N ALA A 27 -10.18 -47.24 27.08
CA ALA A 27 -8.74 -47.17 27.41
C ALA A 27 -8.05 -48.56 27.50
N GLU A 28 -8.83 -49.63 27.65
CA GLU A 28 -8.37 -51.02 27.72
C GLU A 28 -8.16 -51.65 26.33
N GLU A 29 -8.85 -51.18 25.28
CA GLU A 29 -8.63 -51.61 23.89
C GLU A 29 -7.36 -51.00 23.28
N ILE A 30 -6.98 -49.79 23.71
CA ILE A 30 -5.78 -49.07 23.24
C ILE A 30 -4.48 -49.72 23.75
N ALA A 31 -4.51 -50.43 24.89
CA ALA A 31 -3.33 -51.00 25.54
C ALA A 31 -3.11 -52.50 25.27
N GLY A 32 -4.09 -53.20 24.67
CA GLY A 32 -4.16 -54.66 24.75
C GLY A 32 -4.33 -55.45 23.45
N ALA A 33 -4.56 -54.82 22.30
CA ALA A 33 -4.82 -55.56 21.06
C ALA A 33 -3.89 -55.13 19.93
N THR A 34 -3.10 -56.08 19.45
CA THR A 34 -2.47 -56.04 18.13
C THR A 34 -3.47 -56.07 16.97
N ASP A 35 -4.78 -56.11 17.26
CA ASP A 35 -5.92 -55.98 16.34
C ASP A 35 -7.08 -55.29 17.09
N SER A 36 -7.05 -53.97 17.26
CA SER A 36 -8.26 -53.21 17.66
C SER A 36 -8.74 -52.39 16.48
N ASP A 37 -9.86 -52.81 15.88
CA ASP A 37 -10.48 -52.13 14.73
C ASP A 37 -10.67 -50.61 14.97
N GLY A 38 -10.93 -50.19 16.23
CA GLY A 38 -11.11 -48.79 16.59
C GLY A 38 -9.85 -47.91 16.53
N ALA A 39 -8.65 -48.46 16.81
CA ALA A 39 -7.40 -47.70 16.73
C ALA A 39 -6.97 -47.46 15.27
N ASP A 40 -7.16 -48.47 14.41
CA ASP A 40 -6.91 -48.36 12.98
C ASP A 40 -7.92 -47.43 12.30
N GLU A 41 -9.20 -47.45 12.71
CA GLU A 41 -10.21 -46.49 12.25
C GLU A 41 -9.90 -45.05 12.65
N LEU A 42 -9.40 -44.80 13.87
CA LEU A 42 -8.94 -43.48 14.30
C LEU A 42 -7.78 -42.97 13.43
N ILE A 43 -6.79 -43.81 13.13
CA ILE A 43 -5.66 -43.46 12.27
C ILE A 43 -6.14 -43.10 10.86
N VAL A 44 -7.07 -43.88 10.29
CA VAL A 44 -7.68 -43.58 8.98
C VAL A 44 -8.38 -42.22 9.01
N LYS A 45 -9.16 -41.93 10.06
CA LYS A 45 -9.85 -40.64 10.20
C LYS A 45 -8.91 -39.45 10.39
N PHE A 46 -7.81 -39.61 11.12
CA PHE A 46 -6.77 -38.58 11.21
C PHE A 46 -6.11 -38.30 9.84
N ASN A 47 -5.83 -39.35 9.05
CA ASN A 47 -5.31 -39.19 7.70
C ASN A 47 -6.32 -38.51 6.76
N GLU A 48 -7.62 -38.81 6.88
CA GLU A 48 -8.69 -38.12 6.15
C GLU A 48 -8.75 -36.62 6.53
N LEU A 49 -8.61 -36.30 7.82
CA LEU A 49 -8.58 -34.92 8.29
C LEU A 49 -7.35 -34.16 7.78
N GLU A 50 -6.17 -34.79 7.78
CA GLU A 50 -4.95 -34.20 7.24
C GLU A 50 -5.08 -33.90 5.74
N ALA A 51 -5.65 -34.84 4.96
CA ALA A 51 -5.93 -34.63 3.55
C ALA A 51 -6.92 -33.48 3.31
N ALA A 52 -8.00 -33.39 4.11
CA ALA A 52 -8.97 -32.30 4.01
C ALA A 52 -8.36 -30.93 4.35
N ILE A 53 -7.43 -30.87 5.31
CA ILE A 53 -6.68 -29.65 5.63
C ILE A 53 -5.76 -29.27 4.46
N ALA A 54 -5.03 -30.23 3.88
CA ALA A 54 -4.17 -29.99 2.72
C ALA A 54 -4.96 -29.45 1.52
N ASP A 55 -6.09 -30.07 1.18
CA ASP A 55 -6.99 -29.63 0.11
C ASP A 55 -7.48 -28.19 0.34
N LYS A 56 -7.77 -27.82 1.59
CA LYS A 56 -8.17 -26.44 1.95
C LYS A 56 -7.02 -25.46 1.79
N VAL A 57 -5.80 -25.83 2.20
CA VAL A 57 -4.61 -25.00 2.02
C VAL A 57 -4.37 -24.75 0.52
N ASP A 58 -4.45 -25.80 -0.31
CA ASP A 58 -4.30 -25.67 -1.76
C ASP A 58 -5.39 -24.80 -2.39
N ALA A 59 -6.65 -24.95 -1.95
CA ALA A 59 -7.74 -24.09 -2.39
C ALA A 59 -7.53 -22.61 -2.02
N ILE A 60 -6.98 -22.34 -0.82
CA ILE A 60 -6.61 -20.98 -0.40
C ILE A 60 -5.50 -20.43 -1.28
N VAL A 61 -4.44 -21.21 -1.51
CA VAL A 61 -3.31 -20.81 -2.37
C VAL A 61 -3.78 -20.53 -3.80
N ALA A 62 -4.63 -21.39 -4.37
CA ALA A 62 -5.22 -21.21 -5.69
C ALA A 62 -6.06 -19.93 -5.76
N THR A 63 -6.85 -19.65 -4.72
CA THR A 63 -7.66 -18.41 -4.63
C THR A 63 -6.77 -17.17 -4.57
N ILE A 64 -5.70 -17.19 -3.76
CA ILE A 64 -4.72 -16.11 -3.68
C ILE A 64 -4.04 -15.89 -5.04
N ALA A 65 -3.66 -16.97 -5.72
CA ALA A 65 -3.03 -16.90 -7.04
C ALA A 65 -3.98 -16.28 -8.09
N ALA A 66 -5.26 -16.69 -8.10
CA ALA A 66 -6.28 -16.11 -8.96
C ALA A 66 -6.46 -14.60 -8.69
N GLN A 67 -6.60 -14.21 -7.42
CA GLN A 67 -6.72 -12.80 -7.03
C GLN A 67 -5.46 -11.97 -7.39
N LYS A 68 -4.26 -12.54 -7.23
CA LYS A 68 -3.02 -11.90 -7.69
C LYS A 68 -3.01 -11.71 -9.21
N GLY A 69 -3.53 -12.68 -9.96
CA GLY A 69 -3.72 -12.59 -11.42
C GLY A 69 -4.66 -11.45 -11.81
N ASP A 70 -5.82 -11.36 -11.16
CA ASP A 70 -6.79 -10.28 -11.39
C ASP A 70 -6.19 -8.90 -11.09
N ILE A 71 -5.47 -8.76 -9.98
CA ILE A 71 -4.76 -7.53 -9.63
C ILE A 71 -3.72 -7.17 -10.69
N ALA A 72 -2.94 -8.14 -11.18
CA ALA A 72 -1.95 -7.91 -12.23
C ALA A 72 -2.60 -7.45 -13.54
N TYR A 73 -3.71 -8.08 -13.94
CA TYR A 73 -4.49 -7.67 -15.10
C TYR A 73 -5.00 -6.24 -14.97
N LEU A 74 -5.62 -5.88 -13.83
CA LEU A 74 -6.11 -4.53 -13.59
C LEU A 74 -4.98 -3.48 -13.59
N LYS A 75 -3.81 -3.81 -13.04
CA LYS A 75 -2.62 -2.96 -13.12
C LYS A 75 -2.17 -2.73 -14.56
N SER A 76 -2.08 -3.79 -15.37
CA SER A 76 -1.70 -3.67 -16.79
C SER A 76 -2.69 -2.77 -17.55
N ARG A 77 -3.99 -2.96 -17.32
CA ARG A 77 -5.03 -2.18 -17.98
C ARG A 77 -4.97 -0.70 -17.59
N ARG A 78 -4.70 -0.40 -16.31
CA ARG A 78 -4.44 0.98 -15.85
C ARG A 78 -3.24 1.58 -16.58
N ASP A 79 -2.16 0.82 -16.73
CA ASP A 79 -0.94 1.31 -17.37
C ASP A 79 -1.16 1.59 -18.87
N GLU A 80 -2.00 0.81 -19.56
CA GLU A 80 -2.45 1.10 -20.92
C GLU A 80 -3.25 2.41 -21.01
N PHE A 81 -4.19 2.64 -20.08
CA PHE A 81 -4.92 3.89 -20.02
C PHE A 81 -4.00 5.08 -19.76
N ASN A 82 -3.03 4.94 -18.86
CA ASN A 82 -2.03 5.99 -18.61
C ASN A 82 -1.23 6.30 -19.87
N ARG A 83 -0.78 5.29 -20.63
CA ARG A 83 -0.11 5.52 -21.92
C ARG A 83 -1.00 6.25 -22.92
N ALA A 84 -2.29 5.90 -23.00
CA ALA A 84 -3.24 6.58 -23.88
C ALA A 84 -3.44 8.06 -23.46
N ILE A 85 -3.52 8.32 -22.16
CA ILE A 85 -3.58 9.67 -21.59
C ILE A 85 -2.33 10.45 -21.98
N ASP A 86 -1.14 9.89 -21.76
CA ASP A 86 0.14 10.54 -22.08
C ASP A 86 0.25 10.89 -23.57
N LEU A 87 -0.21 9.98 -24.46
CA LEU A 87 -0.26 10.25 -25.89
C LEU A 87 -1.19 11.41 -26.23
N LYS A 88 -2.35 11.51 -25.57
CA LYS A 88 -3.30 12.61 -25.76
C LYS A 88 -2.76 13.93 -25.21
N ILE A 89 -2.10 13.92 -24.05
CA ILE A 89 -1.43 15.08 -23.48
C ILE A 89 -0.36 15.59 -24.47
N LYS A 90 0.53 14.71 -24.94
CA LYS A 90 1.58 15.10 -25.91
C LYS A 90 0.99 15.62 -27.23
N ALA A 91 -0.11 15.03 -27.70
CA ALA A 91 -0.78 15.51 -28.90
C ALA A 91 -1.40 16.90 -28.69
N LEU A 92 -2.01 17.14 -27.52
CA LEU A 92 -2.55 18.44 -27.14
C LEU A 92 -1.44 19.49 -27.02
N GLU A 93 -0.34 19.18 -26.33
CA GLU A 93 0.82 20.07 -26.20
C GLU A 93 1.40 20.45 -27.57
N LYS A 94 1.53 19.47 -28.49
CA LYS A 94 1.96 19.74 -29.87
C LYS A 94 0.99 20.68 -30.59
N PHE A 95 -0.31 20.48 -30.41
CA PHE A 95 -1.33 21.33 -31.02
C PHE A 95 -1.32 22.74 -30.42
N GLU A 96 -1.18 22.88 -29.10
CA GLU A 96 -1.03 24.17 -28.43
C GLU A 96 0.23 24.91 -28.89
N ASN A 97 1.36 24.20 -29.03
CA ASN A 97 2.59 24.80 -29.54
C ASN A 97 2.45 25.24 -30.99
N TYR A 98 1.81 24.44 -31.84
CA TYR A 98 1.46 24.84 -33.20
C TYR A 98 0.56 26.08 -33.22
N LEU A 99 -0.46 26.13 -32.36
CA LEU A 99 -1.33 27.30 -32.23
C LEU A 99 -0.55 28.54 -31.76
N LYS A 100 0.39 28.40 -30.81
CA LYS A 100 1.26 29.51 -30.38
C LYS A 100 2.08 30.05 -31.54
N LEU A 101 2.66 29.20 -32.39
CA LEU A 101 3.43 29.63 -33.56
C LEU A 101 2.55 30.46 -34.52
N ILE A 102 1.39 29.93 -34.90
CA ILE A 102 0.49 30.61 -35.84
C ILE A 102 -0.06 31.91 -35.27
N ILE A 103 -0.43 31.92 -33.99
CA ILE A 103 -1.00 33.11 -33.36
C ILE A 103 0.07 34.19 -33.18
N ALA A 104 1.33 33.83 -32.94
CA ALA A 104 2.42 34.79 -32.78
C ALA A 104 2.67 35.61 -34.05
N GLU A 105 2.42 35.04 -35.22
CA GLU A 105 2.56 35.70 -36.53
C GLU A 105 1.37 36.62 -36.87
N ARG A 106 0.28 36.56 -36.09
CA ARG A 106 -0.93 37.37 -36.35
C ARG A 106 -0.84 38.77 -35.72
N PRO A 107 -1.48 39.78 -36.35
CA PRO A 107 -1.66 41.08 -35.73
C PRO A 107 -2.37 40.95 -34.37
N ASN A 108 -1.80 41.57 -33.33
CA ASN A 108 -2.28 41.52 -31.94
C ASN A 108 -2.20 40.13 -31.26
N ALA A 109 -1.48 39.17 -31.84
CA ALA A 109 -1.23 37.84 -31.26
C ALA A 109 -2.49 37.14 -30.69
N GLN A 110 -3.62 37.25 -31.41
CA GLN A 110 -4.90 36.67 -31.00
C GLN A 110 -5.69 36.08 -32.17
N LEU A 111 -6.55 35.12 -31.85
CA LEU A 111 -7.53 34.49 -32.72
C LEU A 111 -8.91 34.54 -32.03
N LYS A 112 -9.87 35.25 -32.62
CA LYS A 112 -11.25 35.36 -32.10
C LYS A 112 -12.19 34.45 -32.88
N GLY A 113 -12.87 33.55 -32.18
CA GLY A 113 -14.03 32.80 -32.65
C GLY A 113 -15.34 33.46 -32.24
N LYS A 114 -16.47 32.77 -32.45
CA LYS A 114 -17.81 33.26 -32.06
C LYS A 114 -17.98 33.33 -30.54
N ASP A 115 -17.52 32.29 -29.84
CA ASP A 115 -17.73 32.14 -28.39
C ASP A 115 -16.43 32.16 -27.56
N ALA A 116 -15.26 32.12 -28.21
CA ALA A 116 -13.96 32.02 -27.53
C ALA A 116 -12.88 32.84 -28.23
N THR A 117 -11.90 33.31 -27.45
CA THR A 117 -10.71 33.99 -27.97
C THR A 117 -9.46 33.29 -27.46
N ILE A 118 -8.55 32.94 -28.37
CA ILE A 118 -7.23 32.41 -28.05
C ILE A 118 -6.23 33.55 -28.23
N LYS A 119 -5.44 33.86 -27.20
CA LYS A 119 -4.42 34.92 -27.27
C LYS A 119 -3.13 34.45 -26.62
N ILE A 120 -1.99 34.93 -27.14
CA ILE A 120 -0.70 34.73 -26.48
C ILE A 120 -0.55 35.80 -25.42
N VAL A 121 -0.47 35.37 -24.17
CA VAL A 121 -0.23 36.26 -23.03
C VAL A 121 1.21 36.09 -22.60
N LYS A 122 1.99 37.18 -22.60
CA LYS A 122 3.39 37.16 -22.15
C LYS A 122 3.53 37.22 -20.62
N ASN A 123 2.45 37.60 -19.91
CA ASN A 123 2.45 37.80 -18.47
C ASN A 123 1.38 36.93 -17.79
N GLY A 124 1.82 35.81 -17.25
CA GLY A 124 1.01 34.94 -16.39
C GLY A 124 1.87 34.37 -15.27
N GLY A 125 2.46 35.24 -14.44
CA GLY A 125 3.31 34.84 -13.31
C GLY A 125 4.33 35.91 -12.93
N VAL A 126 5.04 35.67 -11.81
CA VAL A 126 6.25 36.43 -11.45
C VAL A 126 7.27 36.24 -12.57
N GLN A 127 7.80 37.34 -13.10
CA GLN A 127 8.79 37.28 -14.17
C GLN A 127 10.01 36.49 -13.69
N PRO A 128 10.49 35.49 -14.46
CA PRO A 128 11.72 34.79 -14.09
C PRO A 128 12.86 35.80 -14.10
N ILE A 129 13.50 35.97 -12.95
CA ILE A 129 14.70 36.79 -12.78
C ILE A 129 15.91 35.87 -12.77
N TRP A 130 16.96 36.27 -13.46
CA TRP A 130 18.27 35.66 -13.28
C TRP A 130 18.92 36.29 -12.04
N LEU A 131 19.36 35.46 -11.11
CA LEU A 131 20.18 35.85 -9.96
C LEU A 131 21.59 35.28 -10.18
N ASN A 132 22.60 36.06 -9.80
CA ASN A 132 23.98 35.60 -9.92
C ASN A 132 24.25 34.45 -8.92
N PRO A 133 24.57 33.23 -9.37
CA PRO A 133 24.78 32.08 -8.49
C PRO A 133 26.09 32.15 -7.70
N ASP A 134 27.02 33.01 -8.10
CA ASP A 134 28.31 33.19 -7.41
C ASP A 134 28.17 34.06 -6.15
N ILE A 135 27.00 34.69 -5.95
CA ILE A 135 26.70 35.54 -4.81
C ILE A 135 25.73 34.78 -3.91
N GLU A 136 26.18 34.41 -2.71
CA GLU A 136 25.28 33.87 -1.69
C GLU A 136 24.22 34.91 -1.28
N GLU A 137 23.01 34.45 -0.98
CA GLU A 137 21.83 35.29 -0.72
C GLU A 137 22.04 36.27 0.43
N ARG A 138 22.87 35.91 1.42
CA ARG A 138 23.24 36.79 2.55
C ARG A 138 24.06 38.03 2.15
N ASN A 139 24.65 38.01 0.97
CA ASN A 139 25.46 39.11 0.44
C ASN A 139 24.67 40.05 -0.48
N PHE A 140 23.39 39.75 -0.74
CA PHE A 140 22.51 40.67 -1.44
C PHE A 140 22.13 41.86 -0.54
N PRO A 141 21.75 43.01 -1.14
CA PRO A 141 21.20 44.14 -0.40
C PRO A 141 20.05 43.72 0.54
N PRO A 142 20.00 44.19 1.80
CA PRO A 142 19.04 43.72 2.79
C PRO A 142 17.57 43.91 2.41
N ASP A 143 17.26 44.90 1.58
CA ASP A 143 15.93 45.18 1.03
C ASP A 143 15.46 44.15 -0.02
N LEU A 144 16.39 43.31 -0.50
CA LEU A 144 16.15 42.26 -1.49
C LEU A 144 16.22 40.84 -0.90
N VAL A 145 16.45 40.70 0.41
CA VAL A 145 16.62 39.43 1.10
C VAL A 145 15.52 39.20 2.13
N ALA A 146 14.82 38.07 2.01
CA ALA A 146 13.86 37.64 3.02
C ALA A 146 14.52 36.67 4.01
N ILE A 147 14.67 37.08 5.28
CA ILE A 147 15.18 36.21 6.35
C ILE A 147 14.01 35.44 6.95
N THR A 148 14.02 34.11 6.79
CA THR A 148 13.02 33.23 7.40
C THR A 148 13.68 32.36 8.47
N THR A 149 13.28 32.54 9.74
CA THR A 149 13.72 31.68 10.84
C THR A 149 12.77 30.49 10.99
N THR A 150 13.22 29.29 10.67
CA THR A 150 12.42 28.06 10.86
C THR A 150 12.86 27.30 12.11
N TYR A 151 11.89 27.00 12.98
CA TYR A 151 12.09 26.10 14.11
C TYR A 151 11.80 24.66 13.69
N LYS A 152 12.71 23.73 14.02
CA LYS A 152 12.53 22.29 13.77
C LYS A 152 12.76 21.53 15.07
N VAL A 153 11.86 20.59 15.36
CA VAL A 153 12.03 19.65 16.47
C VAL A 153 13.04 18.58 16.08
N ASP A 154 14.11 18.46 16.86
CA ASP A 154 15.08 17.37 16.71
C ASP A 154 14.55 16.09 17.36
N ARG A 155 14.09 15.17 16.51
CA ARG A 155 13.55 13.88 16.95
C ARG A 155 14.58 13.01 17.67
N GLN A 156 15.86 13.10 17.33
CA GLN A 156 16.88 12.30 18.00
C GLN A 156 17.15 12.82 19.41
N ALA A 157 17.21 14.14 19.58
CA ALA A 157 17.30 14.76 20.90
C ALA A 157 16.08 14.43 21.77
N VAL A 158 14.87 14.43 21.18
CA VAL A 158 13.64 14.03 21.88
C VAL A 158 13.69 12.56 22.31
N LEU A 159 14.10 11.65 21.42
CA LEU A 159 14.24 10.22 21.76
C LEU A 159 15.29 9.98 22.84
N LYS A 160 16.40 10.73 22.80
CA LYS A 160 17.45 10.66 23.83
C LYS A 160 16.90 11.08 25.20
N LYS A 161 16.16 12.19 25.26
CA LYS A 161 15.53 12.64 26.51
C LYS A 161 14.49 11.65 27.04
N LEU A 162 13.67 11.06 26.16
CA LEU A 162 12.72 10.01 26.53
C LEU A 162 13.45 8.79 27.11
N ALA A 163 14.52 8.33 26.45
CA ALA A 163 15.33 7.22 26.94
C ALA A 163 16.02 7.53 28.28
N GLU A 164 16.49 8.76 28.49
CA GLU A 164 17.08 9.21 29.76
C GLU A 164 16.05 9.31 30.88
N SER A 165 14.81 9.69 30.57
CA SER A 165 13.72 9.79 31.55
C SER A 165 13.14 8.43 31.96
N GLY A 166 13.28 7.41 31.11
CA GLY A 166 12.66 6.09 31.33
C GLY A 166 11.13 6.08 31.23
N GLU A 167 10.53 7.20 30.83
CA GLU A 167 9.09 7.35 30.63
C GLU A 167 8.74 7.37 29.14
N ASP A 168 7.53 6.89 28.80
CA ASP A 168 7.03 6.90 27.43
C ASP A 168 6.59 8.31 26.98
N ASN A 169 6.45 9.25 27.91
CA ASN A 169 5.98 10.61 27.69
C ASN A 169 7.03 11.63 28.12
N LEU A 170 7.30 12.63 27.28
CA LEU A 170 8.14 13.76 27.63
C LEU A 170 7.25 14.95 27.97
N VAL A 171 7.29 15.40 29.23
CA VAL A 171 6.51 16.53 29.74
C VAL A 171 7.44 17.69 30.10
N VAL A 172 7.14 18.89 29.62
CA VAL A 172 7.84 20.13 29.97
C VAL A 172 6.80 21.16 30.39
N ASP A 173 6.98 21.77 31.56
CA ASP A 173 6.08 22.79 32.13
C ASP A 173 4.60 22.35 32.21
N GLY A 174 4.37 21.05 32.42
CA GLY A 174 3.03 20.47 32.54
C GLY A 174 2.37 20.10 31.20
N GLU A 175 3.01 20.37 30.06
CA GLU A 175 2.53 19.98 28.74
C GLU A 175 3.31 18.77 28.19
N GLN A 176 2.57 17.79 27.66
CA GLN A 176 3.16 16.64 27.00
C GLN A 176 3.60 17.00 25.59
N ILE A 177 4.91 16.98 25.34
CA ILE A 177 5.52 17.42 24.08
C ILE A 177 5.94 16.27 23.16
N ALA A 178 6.06 15.03 23.68
CA ALA A 178 6.34 13.83 22.88
C ALA A 178 5.86 12.54 23.58
N CYS A 179 5.56 11.51 22.78
CA CYS A 179 5.15 10.19 23.25
C CYS A 179 5.72 9.08 22.35
N LEU A 180 6.22 7.98 22.92
CA LEU A 180 6.63 6.80 22.16
C LEU A 180 5.40 6.06 21.60
N GLN A 181 5.43 5.74 20.32
CA GLN A 181 4.36 4.99 19.63
C GLN A 181 4.72 3.50 19.54
N PRO A 182 3.71 2.60 19.56
CA PRO A 182 3.95 1.16 19.42
C PRO A 182 4.57 0.84 18.06
N ARG A 183 5.49 -0.13 18.04
CA ARG A 183 6.08 -0.62 16.79
C ARG A 183 5.06 -1.41 15.98
N GLY A 184 4.96 -1.14 14.68
CA GLY A 184 4.13 -1.94 13.78
C GLY A 184 4.64 -3.38 13.66
N THR A 185 3.71 -4.32 13.48
CA THR A 185 4.00 -5.74 13.22
C THR A 185 3.84 -6.03 11.72
N HIS A 186 4.76 -6.78 11.13
CA HIS A 186 4.68 -7.19 9.72
C HIS A 186 4.74 -8.73 9.60
N LEU A 187 3.85 -9.31 8.78
CA LEU A 187 3.87 -10.72 8.41
C LEU A 187 5.01 -10.98 7.43
N ARG A 188 5.89 -11.93 7.74
CA ARG A 188 6.93 -12.42 6.85
C ARG A 188 6.50 -13.77 6.28
N ILE A 189 6.36 -13.85 4.96
CA ILE A 189 6.12 -15.10 4.24
C ILE A 189 7.43 -15.45 3.54
N GLY A 190 8.03 -16.57 3.92
CA GLY A 190 9.26 -17.13 3.35
C GLY A 190 8.99 -18.39 2.55
#